data_AF-A0A9E1IKM4-F1
#
_entry.id   AF-A0A9E1IKM4-F1
#
_cell.length_a   1.000
_cell.length_b   1.000
_cell.length_c   1.000
_cell.angle_alpha   90.00
_cell.angle_beta   90.00
_cell.angle_gamma   90.00
#
_symmetry.space_group_name_H-M   'P 1'
#
loop_
_entity.id
_entity.type
_entity.pdbx_description
1 polymer ?
#
loop_
_entity_poly.entity_id
_entity_poly.type
_entity_poly.pdbx_seq_one_letter_code
_entity_poly.pdbx_strand_id
1 'polypeptide(L)' 'MAQPCPDSPVASIYLWFNAGSADEEPQEQGLAHFLEHMLFKGTTRRG' A
#
# COMPACT_ATOMS: atom_id res chain seq x y z
N MET A 1 13.61 7.28 5.07
CA MET A 1 15.06 7.03 5.26
C MET A 1 15.27 5.53 5.34
N ALA A 2 16.28 4.99 4.66
CA ALA A 2 16.61 3.57 4.80
C ALA A 2 17.54 3.39 6.01
N GLN A 3 17.26 2.40 6.85
CA GLN A 3 18.12 2.04 7.98
C GLN A 3 19.00 0.84 7.58
N PRO A 4 20.31 1.03 7.36
CA PRO A 4 21.21 -0.07 7.07
C PRO A 4 21.38 -0.95 8.31
N CYS A 5 21.19 -2.26 8.14
CA CYS A 5 21.41 -3.27 9.17
C CYS A 5 22.23 -4.42 8.55
N PRO A 6 23.57 -4.37 8.61
CA PRO A 6 24.45 -5.28 7.87
C PRO A 6 24.28 -6.76 8.23
N ASP A 7 23.93 -7.05 9.49
CA ASP A 7 23.83 -8.42 10.00
C ASP A 7 22.42 -9.03 9.84
N SER A 8 21.47 -8.27 9.28
CA SER A 8 20.09 -8.76 9.08
C SER A 8 19.99 -9.62 7.81
N PRO A 9 19.48 -10.86 7.90
CA PRO A 9 19.23 -11.69 6.72
C PRO A 9 17.96 -11.26 5.96
N VAL A 10 17.18 -10.33 6.51
CA VAL A 10 15.91 -9.85 5.94
C VAL A 10 15.95 -8.36 5.67
N ALA A 11 15.22 -7.96 4.64
CA ALA A 11 14.96 -6.56 4.32
C ALA A 11 13.45 -6.31 4.29
N SER A 12 13.05 -5.09 4.66
CA SER A 12 11.66 -4.64 4.58
C SER A 12 11.60 -3.36 3.76
N ILE A 13 10.63 -3.32 2.86
CA ILE A 13 10.36 -2.17 1.99
C ILE A 13 8.91 -1.77 2.20
N TYR A 14 8.68 -0.47 2.24
CA TYR A 14 7.39 0.12 2.45
C TYR A 14 7.17 1.18 1.38
N LEU A 15 5.93 1.29 0.93
CA LEU A 15 5.48 2.33 0.01
C LEU A 15 4.47 3.18 0.77
N TRP A 16 4.66 4.49 0.77
CA TRP A 16 3.74 5.43 1.40
C TRP A 16 3.04 6.26 0.34
N PHE A 17 1.74 6.37 0.49
CA PHE A 17 0.88 7.23 -0.31
C PHE A 17 0.30 8.27 0.63
N ASN A 18 0.35 9.55 0.23
CA ASN A 18 -0.31 10.61 0.97
C ASN A 18 -1.77 10.70 0.52
N ALA A 19 -2.52 9.61 0.75
CA ALA A 19 -3.92 9.45 0.40
C ALA A 19 -4.58 8.43 1.34
N GLY A 20 -5.85 8.61 1.64
CA GLY A 20 -6.66 7.66 2.41
C GLY A 20 -8.13 8.06 2.46
N SER A 21 -8.92 7.45 3.34
CA SER A 21 -10.36 7.76 3.43
C SER A 21 -10.68 9.19 3.83
N ALA A 22 -9.72 9.96 4.33
CA ALA A 22 -9.86 11.40 4.57
C ALA A 22 -9.96 12.22 3.27
N ASP A 23 -9.50 11.67 2.15
CA ASP A 23 -9.50 12.31 0.83
C ASP A 23 -10.71 11.88 -0.03
N GLU A 24 -11.63 11.07 0.52
CA GLU A 24 -12.81 10.57 -0.18
C GLU A 24 -13.97 11.57 -0.14
N GLU A 25 -14.67 11.73 -1.27
CA GLU A 25 -15.97 12.43 -1.29
C GLU A 25 -17.07 11.60 -0.60
N PRO A 26 -18.20 12.20 -0.20
CA PRO A 26 -19.29 11.48 0.46
C PRO A 26 -19.84 10.28 -0.33
N GLN A 27 -19.74 10.31 -1.66
CA GLN A 27 -20.17 9.23 -2.54
C GLN A 27 -19.11 8.13 -2.73
N GLU A 28 -17.88 8.36 -2.28
CA GLU A 28 -16.71 7.49 -2.47
C GLU A 28 -16.30 6.77 -1.18
N GLN A 29 -17.13 6.82 -0.14
CA GLN A 29 -16.80 6.28 1.17
C GLN A 29 -16.41 4.79 1.11
N GLY A 30 -15.21 4.48 1.60
CA GLY A 30 -14.63 3.14 1.65
C GLY A 30 -13.81 2.74 0.42
N LEU A 31 -13.61 3.65 -0.55
CA LEU A 31 -12.85 3.36 -1.76
C LEU A 31 -11.36 3.07 -1.47
N ALA A 32 -10.73 3.82 -0.56
CA ALA A 32 -9.33 3.63 -0.19
C ALA A 32 -9.10 2.25 0.44
N HIS A 33 -9.98 1.85 1.38
CA HIS A 33 -9.95 0.52 1.99
C HIS A 33 -10.16 -0.57 0.93
N PHE A 34 -11.15 -0.38 0.04
CA PHE A 34 -11.42 -1.33 -1.03
C PHE A 34 -10.21 -1.51 -1.96
N LEU A 35 -9.57 -0.39 -2.35
CA LEU A 35 -8.38 -0.39 -3.19
C LEU A 35 -7.21 -1.10 -2.52
N GLU A 36 -7.00 -0.89 -1.22
CA GLU A 36 -5.97 -1.61 -0.44
C GLU A 36 -6.14 -3.13 -0.57
N HIS A 37 -7.36 -3.66 -0.42
CA HIS A 37 -7.60 -5.08 -0.63
C HIS A 37 -7.38 -5.53 -2.08
N MET A 38 -7.77 -4.71 -3.06
CA MET A 38 -7.61 -5.07 -4.48
C MET A 38 -6.15 -5.10 -4.91
N LEU A 39 -5.29 -4.31 -4.28
CA LEU A 39 -3.84 -4.28 -4.56
C LEU A 39 -3.20 -5.67 -4.43
N PHE A 40 -3.73 -6.53 -3.57
CA PHE A 40 -3.21 -7.87 -3.32
C PHE A 40 -3.89 -8.98 -4.15
N LYS A 41 -4.89 -8.67 -4.97
CA LYS A 41 -5.60 -9.66 -5.80
C LYS A 41 -4.95 -9.96 -7.15
N GLY A 42 -3.72 -9.47 -7.35
CA GLY A 42 -2.97 -9.68 -8.58
C GLY A 42 -3.09 -8.50 -9.55
N THR A 43 -2.32 -8.59 -10.62
CA THR A 43 -2.16 -7.59 -11.67
C THR A 43 -2.37 -8.24 -13.03
N THR A 44 -2.58 -7.44 -14.07
CA THR A 44 -2.69 -7.94 -15.45
C THR A 44 -1.49 -8.79 -15.89
N ARG A 45 -0.31 -8.55 -15.31
CA ARG A 45 0.93 -9.27 -15.67
C ARG A 45 1.21 -10.48 -14.77
N ARG A 46 0.78 -10.45 -13.51
CA ARG A 46 1.06 -11.47 -12.49
C ARG A 46 -0.10 -11.56 -11.51
N GLY A 47 -0.69 -12.75 -11.38
CA GLY A 47 -1.76 -13.09 -10.44
C GLY A 47 -1.69 -14.58 -10.14
#